data_AF-A0A7J9N7V0-F1
#
_entry.id   AF-A0A7J9N7V0-F1
#
_cell.length_a   1.000
_cell.length_b   1.000
_cell.length_c   1.000
_cell.angle_alpha   90.00
_cell.angle_beta   90.00
_cell.angle_gamma   90.00
#
_symmetry.space_group_name_H-M   'P 1'
#
loop_
_entity.id
_entity.type
_entity.pdbx_description
1 polymer ?
#
loop_
_entity_poly.entity_id
_entity_poly.type
_entity_poly.pdbx_seq_one_letter_code
_entity_poly.pdbx_strand_id
1 'polypeptide(L)'
;MEPSFNHIIISFGEPKKPANNITYMDVSLYKAAAVGKIEEFNNYRRPELESLKTPNHDNVLHVNLSTSECVGQRSRSDFIEQILFKCPSLLLQSNAKGQTPLHVAARNGHSAIVKLQIKSRAKATDEDLKKLGMYQLNAVREMLRNTDQESNTALHVAARYGH
;
A
#
# COMPACT_ATOMS: atom_id res chain seq x y z
N MET A 1 27.58 2.40 -62.03
CA MET A 1 26.43 3.15 -61.51
C MET A 1 25.67 2.19 -60.62
N GLU A 2 25.95 2.25 -59.33
CA GLU A 2 25.18 1.55 -58.28
C GLU A 2 24.35 2.60 -57.53
N PRO A 3 23.12 2.28 -57.09
CA PRO A 3 22.30 3.24 -56.35
C PRO A 3 22.71 3.24 -54.86
N SER A 4 22.98 4.42 -54.31
CA SER A 4 23.24 4.60 -52.87
C SER A 4 21.96 4.40 -52.07
N PHE A 5 22.00 3.51 -51.08
CA PHE A 5 20.92 3.32 -50.11
C PHE A 5 20.76 4.55 -49.23
N ASN A 6 19.60 5.20 -49.32
CA ASN A 6 19.18 6.24 -48.38
C ASN A 6 18.93 5.62 -47.00
N HIS A 7 19.70 6.06 -46.00
CA HIS A 7 19.46 5.76 -44.60
C HIS A 7 18.15 6.43 -44.13
N ILE A 8 17.11 5.62 -43.91
CA ILE A 8 15.91 6.03 -43.16
C ILE A 8 16.30 6.02 -41.68
N ILE A 9 16.51 7.20 -41.09
CA ILE A 9 16.59 7.35 -39.63
C ILE A 9 15.16 7.28 -39.09
N ILE A 10 14.79 6.12 -38.53
CA ILE A 10 13.56 5.96 -37.76
C ILE A 10 13.83 6.60 -36.39
N SER A 11 13.38 7.84 -36.20
CA SER A 11 13.35 8.49 -34.90
C SER A 11 12.40 7.72 -33.98
N PHE A 12 12.95 6.87 -33.11
CA PHE A 12 12.22 6.29 -31.99
C PHE A 12 11.82 7.44 -31.05
N GLY A 13 10.54 7.79 -31.05
CA GLY A 13 9.99 8.74 -30.09
C GLY A 13 10.28 8.27 -28.67
N GLU A 14 10.74 9.20 -27.82
CA GLU A 14 11.01 8.91 -26.42
C GLU A 14 9.78 8.26 -25.75
N PRO A 15 9.97 7.24 -24.90
CA PRO A 15 8.87 6.68 -24.13
C PRO A 15 8.28 7.78 -23.24
N LYS A 16 7.06 8.22 -23.57
CA LYS A 16 6.30 9.14 -22.72
C LYS A 16 6.22 8.52 -21.33
N LYS A 17 6.85 9.16 -20.33
CA LYS A 17 6.69 8.80 -18.92
C LYS A 17 5.18 8.69 -18.63
N PRO A 18 4.71 7.60 -17.98
CA PRO A 18 3.30 7.52 -17.62
C PRO A 18 2.98 8.73 -16.75
N ALA A 19 2.02 9.54 -17.19
CA ALA A 19 1.54 10.65 -16.41
C ALA A 19 0.95 10.09 -15.12
N ASN A 20 1.67 10.23 -14.01
CA ASN A 20 1.16 9.91 -12.69
C ASN A 20 0.08 10.96 -12.35
N ASN A 21 -1.15 10.72 -12.79
CA ASN A 21 -2.33 11.47 -12.35
C ASN A 21 -2.61 11.10 -10.89
N ILE A 22 -1.81 11.65 -9.98
CA ILE A 22 -2.07 11.57 -8.54
C ILE A 22 -3.38 12.28 -8.28
N THR A 23 -4.36 11.55 -7.76
CA THR A 23 -5.64 12.12 -7.34
C THR A 23 -5.55 12.36 -5.84
N TYR A 24 -5.75 13.59 -5.40
CA TYR A 24 -5.70 13.91 -3.98
C TYR A 24 -7.02 13.57 -3.30
N MET A 25 -6.95 13.00 -2.09
CA MET A 25 -8.10 12.85 -1.21
C MET A 25 -8.62 14.23 -0.82
N ASP A 26 -9.90 14.49 -1.07
CA ASP A 26 -10.56 15.64 -0.49
C ASP A 26 -10.78 15.44 1.03
N VAL A 27 -11.25 16.50 1.70
CA VAL A 27 -11.47 16.51 3.15
C VAL A 27 -12.48 15.45 3.59
N SER A 28 -13.54 15.22 2.80
CA SER A 28 -14.60 14.26 3.13
C SER A 28 -14.07 12.83 3.03
N LEU A 29 -13.32 12.53 1.97
CA LEU A 29 -12.74 11.22 1.73
C LEU A 29 -11.60 10.90 2.70
N TYR A 30 -10.80 11.90 3.08
CA TYR A 30 -9.81 11.76 4.14
C TYR A 30 -10.46 11.36 5.47
N LYS A 31 -11.55 12.05 5.87
CA LYS A 31 -12.30 11.72 7.08
C LYS A 31 -12.92 10.32 6.99
N ALA A 32 -13.48 9.95 5.84
CA ALA A 32 -14.02 8.62 5.62
C ALA A 32 -12.94 7.54 5.77
N ALA A 33 -11.74 7.76 5.22
CA ALA A 33 -10.60 6.88 5.39
C ALA A 33 -10.17 6.77 6.86
N ALA A 34 -10.07 7.90 7.56
CA ALA A 34 -9.67 7.95 8.97
C ALA A 34 -10.61 7.11 9.84
N VAL A 35 -11.92 7.31 9.72
CA VAL A 35 -12.91 6.60 10.54
C VAL A 35 -13.21 5.17 10.07
N GLY A 36 -12.77 4.80 8.86
CA GLY A 36 -13.02 3.49 8.26
C GLY A 36 -14.42 3.33 7.65
N LYS A 37 -14.98 4.41 7.09
CA LYS A 37 -16.30 4.40 6.42
C LYS A 37 -16.15 3.80 5.01
N ILE A 38 -16.27 2.47 4.91
CA ILE A 38 -16.02 1.71 3.68
C ILE A 38 -16.97 2.08 2.52
N GLU A 39 -18.17 2.57 2.85
CA GLU A 39 -19.22 2.88 1.90
C GLU A 39 -18.77 3.90 0.85
N GLU A 40 -17.96 4.88 1.27
CA GLU A 40 -17.41 5.92 0.40
C GLU A 40 -16.40 5.34 -0.62
N PHE A 41 -15.81 4.18 -0.33
CA PHE A 41 -14.81 3.54 -1.19
C PHE A 41 -15.38 2.42 -2.06
N ASN A 42 -16.68 2.10 -1.94
CA ASN A 42 -17.28 0.97 -2.64
C ASN A 42 -17.20 1.08 -4.17
N ASN A 43 -17.32 2.30 -4.70
CA ASN A 43 -17.30 2.59 -6.13
C ASN A 43 -15.90 2.78 -6.72
N TYR A 44 -14.85 2.84 -5.88
CA TYR A 44 -13.47 2.97 -6.35
C TYR A 44 -12.95 1.60 -6.80
N ARG A 45 -12.38 1.55 -8.01
CA ARG A 45 -11.67 0.34 -8.48
C ARG A 45 -10.19 0.44 -8.11
N ARG A 46 -9.47 -0.62 -8.44
CA ARG A 46 -8.06 -0.79 -8.08
C ARG A 46 -7.18 0.39 -8.54
N PRO A 47 -7.18 0.82 -9.81
CA PRO A 47 -6.31 1.92 -10.26
C PRO A 47 -6.60 3.26 -9.57
N GLU A 48 -7.88 3.53 -9.30
CA GLU A 48 -8.34 4.73 -8.61
C GLU A 48 -7.86 4.72 -7.16
N LEU A 49 -7.99 3.59 -6.45
CA LEU A 49 -7.45 3.42 -5.10
C LEU A 49 -5.92 3.51 -5.05
N GLU A 50 -5.20 2.98 -6.05
CA GLU A 50 -3.74 3.06 -6.14
C GLU A 50 -3.23 4.49 -6.34
N SER A 51 -4.02 5.31 -7.05
CA SER A 51 -3.67 6.70 -7.39
C SER A 51 -4.18 7.72 -6.38
N LEU A 52 -5.12 7.32 -5.51
CA LEU A 52 -5.72 8.16 -4.47
C LEU A 52 -4.77 8.32 -3.28
N LYS A 53 -4.28 9.55 -3.08
CA LYS A 53 -3.26 9.84 -2.06
C LYS A 53 -3.52 11.15 -1.32
N THR A 54 -2.89 11.34 -0.16
CA THR A 54 -2.77 12.65 0.48
C THR A 54 -1.56 13.42 -0.09
N PRO A 55 -1.40 14.72 0.22
CA PRO A 55 -0.17 15.46 -0.09
C PRO A 55 1.11 14.80 0.46
N ASN A 56 1.01 14.08 1.58
CA ASN A 56 2.12 13.31 2.15
C ASN A 56 2.28 11.92 1.51
N HIS A 57 1.63 11.68 0.38
CA HIS A 57 1.59 10.39 -0.32
C HIS A 57 1.00 9.23 0.51
N ASP A 58 0.27 9.52 1.59
CA ASP A 58 -0.45 8.50 2.34
C ASP A 58 -1.58 7.97 1.47
N ASN A 59 -1.66 6.64 1.34
CA ASN A 59 -2.84 5.99 0.80
C ASN A 59 -3.91 5.80 1.90
N VAL A 60 -5.07 5.26 1.51
CA VAL A 60 -6.23 5.08 2.40
C VAL A 60 -5.90 4.28 3.67
N LEU A 61 -4.99 3.30 3.57
CA LEU A 61 -4.57 2.48 4.71
C LEU A 61 -3.69 3.28 5.68
N HIS A 62 -2.75 4.08 5.17
CA HIS A 62 -1.92 4.93 6.03
C HIS A 62 -2.77 5.90 6.84
N VAL A 63 -3.76 6.53 6.20
CA VAL A 63 -4.69 7.46 6.88
C VAL A 63 -5.45 6.73 7.98
N ASN A 64 -6.10 5.61 7.64
CA ASN A 64 -6.86 4.83 8.62
C ASN A 64 -6.01 4.35 9.82
N LEU A 65 -4.79 3.91 9.56
CA LEU A 65 -3.89 3.38 10.59
C LEU A 65 -3.28 4.47 11.47
N SER A 66 -3.14 5.69 10.96
CA SER A 66 -2.56 6.82 11.68
C SER A 66 -3.51 7.44 12.70
N THR A 67 -4.82 7.16 12.60
CA THR A 67 -5.83 7.78 13.47
C THR A 67 -6.35 6.81 14.53
N SER A 68 -6.64 7.38 15.71
CA SER A 68 -7.36 6.69 16.79
C SER A 68 -8.88 6.74 16.61
N GLU A 69 -9.37 7.53 15.65
CA GLU A 69 -10.79 7.87 15.43
C GLU A 69 -11.59 6.77 14.71
N CYS A 70 -11.50 5.52 15.15
CA CYS A 70 -12.37 4.44 14.64
C CYS A 70 -13.59 4.21 15.54
N VAL A 71 -14.70 3.74 14.96
CA VAL A 71 -15.89 3.25 15.69
C VAL A 71 -15.67 1.84 16.28
N GLY A 72 -14.49 1.60 16.88
CA GLY A 72 -14.08 0.32 17.45
C GLY A 72 -13.16 -0.53 16.56
N GLN A 73 -12.48 -1.50 17.18
CA GLN A 73 -11.45 -2.32 16.50
C GLN A 73 -12.00 -3.22 15.39
N ARG A 74 -13.21 -3.77 15.53
CA ARG A 74 -13.84 -4.61 14.49
C ARG A 74 -14.04 -3.84 13.19
N SER A 75 -14.57 -2.62 13.29
CA SER A 75 -14.77 -1.73 12.14
C SER A 75 -13.46 -1.44 11.39
N ARG A 76 -12.33 -1.30 12.10
CA ARG A 76 -11.02 -1.08 11.46
C ARG A 76 -10.56 -2.29 10.65
N SER A 77 -10.64 -3.50 11.23
CA SER A 77 -10.27 -4.73 10.52
C SER A 77 -11.13 -4.93 9.27
N ASP A 78 -12.45 -4.76 9.40
CA ASP A 78 -13.40 -4.91 8.29
C ASP A 78 -13.11 -3.93 7.14
N PHE A 79 -12.80 -2.67 7.48
CA PHE A 79 -12.40 -1.66 6.50
C PHE A 79 -11.14 -2.07 5.74
N ILE A 80 -10.09 -2.48 6.47
CA ILE A 80 -8.82 -2.88 5.88
C ILE A 80 -8.99 -4.13 5.01
N GLU A 81 -9.74 -5.14 5.46
CA GLU A 81 -10.02 -6.34 4.67
C GLU A 81 -10.72 -6.02 3.36
N GLN A 82 -11.76 -5.18 3.39
CA GLN A 82 -12.51 -4.80 2.19
C GLN A 82 -11.67 -3.97 1.21
N ILE A 83 -10.85 -3.04 1.72
CA ILE A 83 -9.92 -2.28 0.89
C ILE A 83 -8.86 -3.21 0.27
N LEU A 84 -8.29 -4.14 1.04
CA LEU A 84 -7.28 -5.07 0.55
C LEU A 84 -7.84 -6.11 -0.41
N PHE A 85 -9.11 -6.50 -0.25
CA PHE A 85 -9.81 -7.33 -1.23
C PHE A 85 -9.89 -6.64 -2.59
N LYS A 86 -10.19 -5.33 -2.62
CA LYS A 86 -10.22 -4.53 -3.85
C LYS A 86 -8.82 -4.22 -4.40
N CYS A 87 -7.87 -3.89 -3.52
CA CYS A 87 -6.58 -3.33 -3.89
C CYS A 87 -5.42 -3.80 -2.97
N PRO A 88 -4.92 -5.03 -3.16
CA PRO A 88 -3.84 -5.59 -2.32
C PRO A 88 -2.49 -4.87 -2.44
N SER A 89 -2.26 -4.19 -3.56
CA SER A 89 -1.01 -3.46 -3.85
C SER A 89 -0.77 -2.28 -2.93
N LEU A 90 -1.81 -1.77 -2.26
CA LEU A 90 -1.68 -0.69 -1.28
C LEU A 90 -0.74 -1.03 -0.11
N LEU A 91 -0.58 -2.32 0.21
CA LEU A 91 0.38 -2.78 1.24
C LEU A 91 1.84 -2.48 0.88
N LEU A 92 2.14 -2.34 -0.41
CA LEU A 92 3.50 -2.12 -0.91
C LEU A 92 3.78 -0.65 -1.25
N GLN A 93 2.76 0.21 -1.23
CA GLN A 93 2.96 1.62 -1.50
C GLN A 93 3.53 2.31 -0.27
N SER A 94 4.59 3.08 -0.48
CA SER A 94 5.17 3.93 0.55
C SER A 94 4.60 5.36 0.48
N ASN A 95 4.45 5.99 1.64
CA ASN A 95 4.19 7.42 1.75
C ASN A 95 5.48 8.26 1.57
N ALA A 96 5.39 9.57 1.78
CA ALA A 96 6.50 10.50 1.60
C ALA A 96 7.70 10.24 2.53
N LYS A 97 7.52 9.46 3.61
CA LYS A 97 8.58 9.03 4.53
C LYS A 97 9.17 7.66 4.18
N GLY A 98 8.76 7.07 3.06
CA GLY A 98 9.10 5.68 2.71
C GLY A 98 8.32 4.63 3.50
N GLN A 99 7.44 5.04 4.41
CA GLN A 99 6.71 4.12 5.28
C GLN A 99 5.60 3.44 4.50
N THR A 100 5.48 2.12 4.63
CA THR A 100 4.33 1.34 4.15
C THR A 100 3.23 1.28 5.23
N PRO A 101 2.01 0.81 4.92
CA PRO A 101 0.97 0.61 5.93
C PRO A 101 1.43 -0.30 7.09
N LEU A 102 2.35 -1.22 6.83
CA LEU A 102 2.93 -2.08 7.84
C LEU A 102 3.76 -1.29 8.87
N HIS A 103 4.53 -0.29 8.42
CA HIS A 103 5.31 0.58 9.31
C HIS A 103 4.40 1.39 10.23
N VAL A 104 3.31 1.96 9.69
CA VAL A 104 2.35 2.76 10.48
C VAL A 104 1.62 1.88 11.50
N ALA A 105 1.19 0.67 11.12
CA ALA A 105 0.57 -0.26 12.05
C ALA A 105 1.53 -0.70 13.17
N ALA A 106 2.79 -0.96 12.84
CA ALA A 106 3.83 -1.31 13.80
C ALA A 106 4.13 -0.16 14.77
N ARG A 107 4.24 1.07 14.25
CA ARG A 107 4.43 2.30 15.04
C ARG A 107 3.36 2.50 16.11
N ASN A 108 2.13 2.14 15.79
CA ASN A 108 0.96 2.33 16.67
C ASN A 108 0.63 1.08 17.49
N GLY A 109 1.46 0.03 17.42
CA GLY A 109 1.26 -1.19 18.21
C GLY A 109 0.03 -2.00 17.81
N HIS A 110 -0.50 -1.80 16.59
CA HIS A 110 -1.69 -2.48 16.09
C HIS A 110 -1.36 -3.92 15.64
N SER A 111 -0.93 -4.78 16.56
CA SER A 111 -0.44 -6.14 16.29
C SER A 111 -1.47 -7.02 15.54
N ALA A 112 -2.75 -6.90 15.87
CA ALA A 112 -3.84 -7.59 15.16
C ALA A 112 -3.91 -7.18 13.68
N ILE A 113 -3.71 -5.89 13.39
CA ILE A 113 -3.71 -5.36 12.03
C ILE A 113 -2.43 -5.72 11.28
N VAL A 114 -1.27 -5.73 11.94
CA VAL A 114 -0.02 -6.26 11.37
C VAL A 114 -0.22 -7.71 10.92
N LYS A 115 -0.83 -8.55 11.78
CA LYS A 115 -1.14 -9.95 11.45
C LYS A 115 -2.08 -10.05 10.25
N LEU A 116 -3.10 -9.21 10.19
CA LEU A 116 -4.05 -9.13 9.08
C LEU A 116 -3.35 -8.78 7.75
N GLN A 117 -2.50 -7.75 7.74
CA GLN A 117 -1.73 -7.36 6.55
C GLN A 117 -0.80 -8.49 6.05
N ILE A 118 -0.15 -9.22 6.97
CA ILE A 118 0.69 -10.38 6.64
C ILE A 118 -0.14 -11.50 5.99
N LYS A 119 -1.31 -11.82 6.54
CA LYS A 119 -2.24 -12.80 5.96
C LYS A 119 -2.72 -12.38 4.58
N SER A 120 -3.12 -11.12 4.41
CA SER A 120 -3.56 -10.59 3.11
C SER A 120 -2.44 -10.66 2.07
N ARG A 121 -1.19 -10.37 2.47
CA ARG A 121 -0.03 -10.50 1.59
C ARG A 121 0.25 -11.94 1.20
N ALA A 122 0.17 -12.85 2.16
CA ALA A 122 0.36 -14.28 1.95
C ALA A 122 -0.80 -14.94 1.18
N LYS A 123 -1.97 -14.28 1.14
CA LYS A 123 -3.26 -14.86 0.70
C LYS A 123 -3.57 -16.17 1.44
N ALA A 124 -3.41 -16.15 2.77
CA ALA A 124 -3.38 -17.34 3.60
C ALA A 124 -4.17 -17.16 4.91
N THR A 125 -4.75 -18.25 5.42
CA THR A 125 -5.36 -18.29 6.77
C THR A 125 -4.29 -18.45 7.87
N ASP A 126 -4.70 -18.40 9.14
CA ASP A 126 -3.80 -18.67 10.28
C ASP A 126 -3.12 -20.05 10.20
N GLU A 127 -3.85 -21.06 9.73
CA GLU A 127 -3.34 -22.43 9.61
C GLU A 127 -2.35 -22.53 8.45
N ASP A 128 -2.66 -21.88 7.33
CA ASP A 128 -1.84 -21.86 6.12
C ASP A 128 -0.52 -21.10 6.31
N LEU A 129 -0.48 -20.10 7.21
CA LEU A 129 0.75 -19.36 7.50
C LEU A 129 1.90 -20.27 7.97
N LYS A 130 1.59 -21.42 8.56
CA LYS A 130 2.58 -22.43 8.98
C LYS A 130 3.08 -23.30 7.83
N LYS A 131 2.37 -23.29 6.69
CA LYS A 131 2.58 -24.16 5.52
C LYS A 131 2.67 -23.34 4.23
N LEU A 132 3.19 -22.11 4.29
CA LEU A 132 3.33 -21.26 3.12
C LEU A 132 4.25 -21.90 2.08
N GLY A 133 3.79 -21.92 0.82
CA GLY A 133 4.65 -22.21 -0.31
C GLY A 133 5.74 -21.14 -0.48
N MET A 134 6.79 -21.48 -1.23
CA MET A 134 7.94 -20.60 -1.45
C MET A 134 7.53 -19.21 -2.00
N TYR A 135 6.55 -19.16 -2.90
CA TYR A 135 6.07 -17.91 -3.50
C TYR A 135 5.43 -16.99 -2.45
N GLN A 136 4.50 -17.51 -1.65
CA GLN A 136 3.83 -16.74 -0.60
C GLN A 136 4.82 -16.28 0.46
N LEU A 137 5.75 -17.16 0.85
CA LEU A 137 6.80 -16.84 1.82
C LEU A 137 7.70 -15.71 1.31
N ASN A 138 8.12 -15.76 0.05
CA ASN A 138 8.93 -14.69 -0.55
C ASN A 138 8.14 -13.39 -0.62
N ALA A 139 6.87 -13.42 -1.03
CA ALA A 139 6.02 -12.22 -1.08
C ALA A 139 5.88 -11.54 0.29
N VAL A 140 5.76 -12.32 1.37
CA VAL A 140 5.74 -11.81 2.76
C VAL A 140 7.10 -11.29 3.18
N ARG A 141 8.19 -12.02 2.88
CA ARG A 141 9.56 -11.59 3.21
C ARG A 141 9.92 -10.25 2.58
N GLU A 142 9.61 -10.06 1.30
CA GLU A 142 9.83 -8.79 0.62
C GLU A 142 9.05 -7.66 1.30
N MET A 143 7.79 -7.93 1.71
CA MET A 143 7.00 -6.94 2.44
C MET A 143 7.62 -6.58 3.80
N LEU A 144 8.07 -7.57 4.58
CA LEU A 144 8.67 -7.39 5.91
C LEU A 144 10.05 -6.71 5.85
N ARG A 145 10.78 -6.84 4.73
CA ARG A 145 12.11 -6.28 4.52
C ARG A 145 12.09 -4.86 3.95
N ASN A 146 10.94 -4.36 3.52
CA ASN A 146 10.83 -2.96 3.10
C ASN A 146 11.27 -2.03 4.23
N THR A 147 12.03 -1.02 3.86
CA THR A 147 12.53 0.00 4.77
C THR A 147 11.94 1.36 4.46
N ASP A 148 11.78 2.19 5.48
CA ASP A 148 11.50 3.61 5.32
C ASP A 148 12.75 4.40 4.85
N GLN A 149 12.63 5.72 4.75
CA GLN A 149 13.74 6.60 4.34
C GLN A 149 14.93 6.60 5.31
N GLU A 150 14.73 6.18 6.56
CA GLU A 150 15.77 6.04 7.57
C GLU A 150 16.34 4.61 7.60
N SER A 151 16.02 3.77 6.60
CA SER A 151 16.40 2.35 6.55
C SER A 151 15.80 1.50 7.68
N ASN A 152 14.76 1.96 8.36
CA ASN A 152 14.06 1.17 9.38
C ASN A 152 13.05 0.25 8.70
N THR A 153 13.06 -1.03 9.09
CA THR A 153 11.91 -1.91 8.83
C THR A 153 10.78 -1.63 9.82
N ALA A 154 9.58 -2.14 9.54
CA ALA A 154 8.45 -2.05 10.47
C ALA A 154 8.77 -2.58 11.88
N LEU A 155 9.65 -3.59 11.99
CA LEU A 155 10.09 -4.12 13.29
C LEU A 155 10.96 -3.13 14.07
N HIS A 156 11.88 -2.43 13.39
CA HIS A 156 12.66 -1.36 14.02
C HIS A 156 11.74 -0.24 14.54
N VAL A 157 10.71 0.10 13.76
CA VAL A 157 9.71 1.10 14.14
C VAL A 157 8.91 0.65 15.35
N ALA A 158 8.42 -0.60 15.42
CA ALA A 158 7.73 -1.12 16.60
C ALA A 158 8.60 -1.01 17.87
N ALA A 159 9.84 -1.49 17.80
CA ALA A 159 10.77 -1.42 18.92
C ALA A 159 11.05 0.01 19.38
N ARG A 160 11.22 0.95 18.44
CA ARG A 160 11.44 2.39 18.74
C ARG A 160 10.27 3.02 19.50
N TYR A 161 9.05 2.55 19.27
CA TYR A 161 7.82 3.07 19.89
C TYR A 161 7.33 2.23 21.08
N GLY A 162 8.04 1.17 21.45
CA GLY A 162 7.75 0.37 22.65
C GLY A 162 6.65 -0.66 22.49
N HIS A 163 6.51 -1.25 21.30
CA HIS A 163 5.52 -2.29 20.98
C HIS A 163 6.14 -3.66 20.69
#